data_AF-A0A7C6LVY9-F1
#
_entry.id   AF-A0A7C6LVY9-F1
#
_cell.length_a   1.000
_cell.length_b   1.000
_cell.length_c   1.000
_cell.angle_alpha   90.00
_cell.angle_beta   90.00
_cell.angle_gamma   90.00
#
_symmetry.space_group_name_H-M   'P 1'
#
loop_
_entity.id
_entity.type
_entity.pdbx_description
1 polymer ?
#
loop_
_entity_poly.entity_id
_entity_poly.type
_entity_poly.pdbx_seq_one_letter_code
_entity_poly.pdbx_strand_id
1 'polypeptide(L)' 'MKKILVPIDGSQFSNLAMEKAKEFADVFGSTVTLLYVDDSRQYIFNYNPEVERRYNEMFKKVSKEV' A
#
# COMPACT_ATOMS: atom_id res chain seq x y z
N MET A 1 -0.09 9.86 21.14
CA MET A 1 0.63 9.31 19.97
C MET A 1 0.84 10.46 19.00
N LYS A 2 2.05 10.66 18.44
CA LYS A 2 2.34 11.78 17.50
C LYS A 2 2.49 11.33 16.05
N LYS A 3 2.75 10.05 15.83
CA LYS A 3 3.01 9.44 14.52
C LYS A 3 2.20 8.16 14.40
N ILE A 4 1.48 8.02 13.29
CA ILE A 4 0.66 6.86 12.95
C ILE A 4 1.29 6.24 11.69
N LEU A 5 1.60 4.95 11.74
CA LEU A 5 2.05 4.18 10.59
C LEU A 5 0.88 3.37 10.06
N VAL A 6 0.59 3.48 8.77
CA VAL A 6 -0.47 2.70 8.10
C VAL A 6 0.16 1.90 6.97
N PRO A 7 0.26 0.56 7.12
CA PRO A 7 0.60 -0.31 6.01
C PRO A 7 -0.51 -0.31 4.97
N ILE A 8 -0.14 -0.20 3.70
CA ILE A 8 -1.05 -0.29 2.57
C ILE A 8 -0.59 -1.39 1.62
N ASP A 9 -1.53 -2.16 1.09
CA ASP A 9 -1.31 -3.23 0.11
C ASP A 9 -2.17 -3.04 -1.16
N GLY A 10 -2.96 -1.96 -1.23
CA GLY A 10 -3.89 -1.67 -2.32
C GLY A 10 -5.25 -2.36 -2.21
N SER A 11 -5.48 -3.16 -1.16
CA SER A 11 -6.78 -3.78 -0.91
C SER A 11 -7.81 -2.77 -0.39
N GLN A 12 -9.09 -3.08 -0.56
CA GLN A 12 -10.19 -2.31 0.04
C GLN A 12 -10.05 -2.15 1.56
N PHE A 13 -9.46 -3.13 2.24
CA PHE A 13 -9.27 -3.09 3.69
C PHE A 13 -8.16 -2.13 4.09
N SER A 14 -7.09 -2.04 3.30
CA SER A 14 -6.06 -1.02 3.51
C SER A 14 -6.60 0.40 3.28
N ASN A 15 -7.54 0.58 2.36
CA ASN A 15 -8.24 1.86 2.17
C ASN A 15 -9.06 2.23 3.41
N LEU A 16 -9.83 1.28 3.98
CA LEU A 16 -10.58 1.52 5.22
C LEU A 16 -9.67 1.86 6.41
N ALA A 17 -8.51 1.18 6.50
CA ALA A 17 -7.51 1.48 7.54
C ALA A 17 -6.93 2.90 7.38
N MET A 18 -6.69 3.34 6.14
CA MET A 18 -6.25 4.69 5.84
C MET A 18 -7.30 5.73 6.23
N GLU A 19 -8.58 5.53 5.90
CA GLU A 19 -9.66 6.45 6.30
C GLU A 19 -9.75 6.59 7.82
N LYS A 20 -9.66 5.47 8.56
CA LYS A 20 -9.67 5.52 10.02
C LYS A 20 -8.44 6.25 10.59
N ALA A 21 -7.27 6.07 9.97
CA ALA A 21 -6.06 6.75 10.39
C ALA A 21 -6.14 8.27 10.19
N LYS A 22 -6.84 8.75 9.14
CA LYS A 22 -7.12 10.18 8.96
C LYS A 22 -7.95 10.74 10.12
N GLU A 23 -9.04 10.05 10.49
CA GLU A 23 -9.86 10.47 11.63
C GLU A 23 -9.03 10.58 12.93
N PHE A 24 -8.14 9.61 13.18
CA PHE A 24 -7.23 9.65 14.33
C PHE A 24 -6.19 10.77 14.23
N ALA A 25 -5.67 11.04 13.03
CA ALA A 25 -4.73 12.13 12.82
C ALA A 25 -5.33 13.48 13.17
N ASP A 26 -6.57 13.72 12.75
CA ASP A 26 -7.32 14.95 13.03
C ASP A 26 -7.58 15.12 14.52
N VAL A 27 -8.07 14.08 15.20
CA VAL A 27 -8.39 14.12 16.64
C VAL A 27 -7.14 14.29 17.50
N PHE A 28 -6.03 13.64 17.14
CA PHE A 28 -4.83 13.60 17.97
C PHE A 28 -3.72 14.56 17.52
N GLY A 29 -3.94 15.35 16.47
CA GLY A 29 -2.91 16.20 15.86
C GLY A 29 -1.67 15.40 15.47
N SER A 30 -1.87 14.21 14.88
CA SER A 30 -0.82 13.27 14.51
C SER A 30 -0.47 13.35 13.03
N THR A 31 0.73 12.91 12.67
CA THR A 31 1.12 12.70 11.27
C THR A 31 0.92 11.25 10.87
N VAL A 32 0.35 11.01 9.69
CA VAL A 32 0.20 9.68 9.09
C VAL A 32 1.34 9.43 8.13
N THR A 33 2.01 8.29 8.27
CA THR A 33 2.98 7.77 7.29
C THR A 33 2.39 6.51 6.67
N LEU A 34 2.31 6.48 5.34
CA LEU A 34 1.88 5.30 4.59
C LEU A 34 3.12 4.45 4.25
N LEU A 35 2.99 3.12 4.40
CA LEU A 35 4.03 2.16 4.03
C LEU A 35 3.45 1.13 3.08
N TYR A 36 3.95 1.12 1.85
CA TYR A 36 3.76 0.02 0.91
C TYR A 36 5.01 -0.87 0.91
N VAL A 37 4.83 -2.19 0.96
CA VAL A 37 5.92 -3.15 0.85
C VAL A 37 5.80 -3.86 -0.50
N ASP A 38 6.81 -3.67 -1.35
CA ASP A 38 6.97 -4.47 -2.56
C ASP A 38 7.70 -5.77 -2.20
N ASP A 39 6.94 -6.86 -2.14
CA ASP A 39 7.41 -8.21 -1.87
C ASP A 39 7.71 -9.02 -3.13
N SER A 40 7.70 -8.41 -4.33
CA SER A 40 8.05 -9.06 -5.60
C SER A 40 9.38 -9.82 -5.54
N ARG A 41 10.31 -9.35 -4.71
CA ARG A 41 11.62 -9.98 -4.50
C ARG A 41 11.57 -11.30 -3.72
N GLN A 42 10.50 -11.57 -2.95
CA GLN A 42 10.30 -12.88 -2.32
C GLN A 42 10.06 -13.98 -3.37
N TYR A 43 9.61 -13.60 -4.57
CA TYR A 43 9.42 -14.50 -5.70
C TYR A 43 10.66 -14.68 -6.56
N ILE A 44 11.83 -14.11 -6.21
CA ILE A 44 13.07 -14.25 -7.02
C ILE A 44 13.50 -15.72 -7.17
N PHE A 45 13.21 -16.59 -6.19
CA PHE A 45 13.48 -18.02 -6.34
C PHE A 45 12.48 -18.75 -7.26
N ASN A 46 11.39 -18.10 -7.65
CA ASN A 46 10.37 -18.54 -8.62
C ASN A 46 10.22 -17.53 -9.77
N TYR A 47 11.32 -16.86 -10.17
CA TYR A 47 11.27 -15.79 -11.15
C TYR A 47 10.68 -16.27 -12.48
N ASN A 48 9.47 -15.80 -12.79
CA ASN A 48 8.80 -15.99 -14.07
C ASN A 48 8.56 -14.60 -14.71
N PRO A 49 9.23 -14.29 -15.84
CA PRO A 49 9.10 -13.01 -16.53
C PRO A 49 7.67 -12.63 -16.94
N GLU A 50 6.77 -13.60 -17.12
CA GLU A 50 5.36 -13.33 -17.41
C GLU A 50 4.60 -12.81 -16.19
N VAL A 51 4.92 -13.32 -15.00
CA VAL A 51 4.28 -12.89 -13.74
C VAL A 51 4.67 -11.45 -13.44
N GLU A 52 5.95 -11.09 -13.60
CA GLU A 52 6.43 -9.72 -13.40
C GLU A 52 5.77 -8.72 -14.36
N ARG A 53 5.68 -9.08 -15.66
CA ARG A 53 5.02 -8.22 -16.65
C ARG A 53 3.56 -7.95 -16.28
N ARG A 54 2.85 -8.99 -15.87
CA ARG A 54 1.43 -8.91 -15.48
C ARG A 54 1.23 -8.10 -14.20
N TYR A 55 2.13 -8.25 -13.21
CA TYR A 55 2.14 -7.41 -12.02
C TYR A 55 2.37 -5.94 -12.36
N ASN A 56 3.35 -5.63 -13.20
CA ASN A 56 3.65 -4.26 -13.62
C ASN A 56 2.50 -3.60 -14.39
N GLU A 57 1.81 -4.35 -15.26
CA GLU A 57 0.61 -3.88 -15.95
C GLU A 57 -0.53 -3.59 -14.98
N MET A 58 -0.78 -4.50 -14.03
CA MET A 58 -1.79 -4.33 -12.99
C MET A 58 -1.49 -3.11 -12.12
N PHE A 59 -0.24 -2.96 -11.68
CA PHE A 59 0.19 -1.85 -10.83
C PHE A 59 0.05 -0.50 -11.55
N LYS A 60 0.43 -0.41 -12.83
CA LYS A 60 0.23 0.79 -13.67
C LYS A 60 -1.24 1.16 -13.85
N LYS A 61 -2.13 0.17 -13.88
CA LYS A 61 -3.56 0.42 -14.01
C LYS A 61 -4.12 0.99 -12.71
N VAL A 62 -3.82 0.35 -11.58
CA VAL A 62 -4.25 0.81 -10.25
C VAL A 62 -3.68 2.20 -9.93
N SER A 63 -2.42 2.46 -10.26
CA SER A 63 -1.79 3.77 -10.00
C SER A 63 -2.34 4.91 -10.86
N LYS A 64 -3.13 4.64 -11.90
CA LYS A 64 -3.80 5.67 -12.72
C LYS A 64 -5.21 5.98 -12.24
N GLU A 65 -5.79 5.13 -11.40
CA GLU A 65 -7.16 5.24 -10.89
C GLU A 65 -7.20 5.89 -9.49
N VAL A 66 -6.02 6.16 -8.90
CA VAL A 66 -5.81 6.93 -7.66
C VAL A 66 -5.20 8.27 -8.03
#